data_AF-A0A3B6VPA5-F1
#
_entry.id   AF-A0A3B6VPA5-F1
#
_cell.length_a   1.000
_cell.length_b   1.000
_cell.length_c   1.000
_cell.angle_alpha   90.00
_cell.angle_beta   90.00
_cell.angle_gamma   90.00
#
_symmetry.space_group_name_H-M   'P 1'
#
loop_
_entity.id
_entity.type
_entity.pdbx_description
1 polymer ?
#
loop_
_entity_poly.entity_id
_entity_poly.type
_entity_poly.pdbx_seq_one_letter_code
_entity_poly.pdbx_strand_id
1 'polypeptide(L)'
;MITKHLITILFIILFSISCSNNSNNTDKKKANTSESVLDYVQVDSPNSFAPLGIGITVAPPEHGQNGKYFIVNKNIAESTFDYMNNAYVYRASKDKEALLSLYGDYQNNTNKNFTENEYKIDVEYNVTSLNEKFTLWKVDDIYYTLSAKIEDDKDLTNLSVLYVNSIHWHKK
;
A
#
# COMPACT_ATOMS: atom_id res chain seq x y z
N MET A 1 -32.37 -43.53 37.57
CA MET A 1 -31.01 -44.08 37.44
C MET A 1 -30.84 -44.45 35.97
N ILE A 2 -30.02 -43.68 35.25
CA ILE A 2 -29.98 -43.64 33.79
C ILE A 2 -29.05 -44.74 33.26
N THR A 3 -29.59 -45.63 32.44
CA THR A 3 -28.89 -46.68 31.70
C THR A 3 -28.08 -46.03 30.57
N LYS A 4 -26.76 -46.21 30.58
CA LYS A 4 -25.87 -45.82 29.48
C LYS A 4 -25.66 -47.02 28.56
N HIS A 5 -26.12 -46.92 27.32
CA HIS A 5 -25.65 -47.78 26.22
C HIS A 5 -24.73 -46.98 25.31
N LEU A 6 -23.50 -47.48 25.18
CA LEU A 6 -22.49 -47.02 24.24
C LEU A 6 -22.93 -47.40 22.82
N ILE A 7 -22.92 -46.43 21.91
CA ILE A 7 -23.03 -46.66 20.47
C ILE A 7 -21.68 -46.26 19.86
N THR A 8 -20.95 -47.26 19.38
CA THR A 8 -19.70 -47.12 18.64
C THR A 8 -20.04 -46.83 17.18
N ILE A 9 -19.63 -45.67 16.65
CA ILE A 9 -19.84 -45.31 15.23
C ILE A 9 -18.51 -45.46 14.49
N LEU A 10 -18.52 -46.39 13.53
CA LEU A 10 -17.48 -46.71 12.57
C LEU A 10 -17.53 -45.70 11.41
N PHE A 11 -16.50 -44.85 11.24
CA PHE A 11 -16.38 -43.95 10.09
C PHE A 11 -15.62 -44.63 8.95
N ILE A 12 -16.31 -44.90 7.84
CA ILE A 12 -15.75 -45.38 6.58
C ILE A 12 -15.36 -44.16 5.75
N ILE A 13 -14.05 -43.97 5.48
CA ILE A 13 -13.54 -42.94 4.57
C ILE A 13 -13.53 -43.52 3.16
N LEU A 14 -14.39 -43.00 2.28
CA LEU A 14 -14.35 -43.26 0.84
C LEU A 14 -13.38 -42.29 0.19
N PHE A 15 -12.23 -42.79 -0.28
CA PHE A 15 -11.35 -42.08 -1.21
C PHE A 15 -11.86 -42.29 -2.64
N SER A 16 -12.39 -41.25 -3.27
CA SER A 16 -12.58 -41.21 -4.72
C SER A 16 -11.38 -40.52 -5.37
N ILE A 17 -10.50 -41.34 -5.93
CA ILE A 17 -9.54 -40.93 -6.97
C ILE A 17 -10.35 -40.72 -8.25
N SER A 18 -10.24 -39.54 -8.86
CA SER A 18 -10.64 -39.35 -10.27
C SER A 18 -9.53 -38.63 -11.00
N CYS A 19 -8.64 -39.42 -11.61
CA CYS A 19 -7.82 -38.98 -12.73
C CYS A 19 -8.68 -39.10 -13.99
N SER A 20 -9.09 -37.97 -14.55
CA SER A 20 -9.64 -37.91 -15.90
C SER A 20 -8.65 -37.15 -16.79
N ASN A 21 -7.83 -37.90 -17.52
CA ASN A 21 -7.12 -37.40 -18.68
C ASN A 21 -8.10 -37.36 -19.85
N ASN A 22 -8.40 -36.16 -20.37
CA ASN A 22 -8.82 -36.04 -21.75
C ASN A 22 -8.16 -34.84 -22.39
N SER A 23 -7.49 -35.12 -23.51
CA SER A 23 -6.80 -34.18 -24.38
C SER A 23 -7.82 -33.28 -25.07
N ASN A 24 -7.58 -31.96 -25.09
CA ASN A 24 -7.76 -31.15 -26.29
C ASN A 24 -7.13 -29.76 -26.13
N ASN A 25 -6.58 -29.32 -27.25
CA ASN A 25 -5.75 -28.14 -27.48
C ASN A 25 -6.44 -26.80 -27.14
N THR A 26 -5.59 -25.79 -27.03
CA THR A 26 -5.83 -24.34 -26.91
C THR A 26 -6.03 -23.75 -25.52
N ASP A 27 -5.33 -22.62 -25.34
CA ASP A 27 -5.50 -21.56 -24.38
C ASP A 27 -4.70 -21.52 -23.08
N LYS A 28 -4.15 -20.30 -22.92
CA LYS A 28 -3.72 -19.62 -21.70
C LYS A 28 -2.33 -20.02 -21.20
N LYS A 29 -1.36 -19.17 -21.59
CA LYS A 29 -0.30 -18.70 -20.70
C LYS A 29 -0.94 -18.43 -19.34
N LYS A 30 -0.85 -19.41 -18.45
CA LYS A 30 -1.15 -19.27 -17.05
C LYS A 30 -0.06 -18.36 -16.50
N ALA A 31 -0.34 -17.05 -16.49
CA ALA A 31 0.41 -16.13 -15.66
C ALA A 31 0.24 -16.67 -14.25
N ASN A 32 1.30 -17.29 -13.74
CA ASN A 32 1.42 -17.59 -12.33
C ASN A 32 1.51 -16.22 -11.64
N THR A 33 0.37 -15.65 -11.29
CA THR A 33 0.29 -14.63 -10.25
C THR A 33 0.71 -15.34 -8.96
N SER A 34 2.03 -15.40 -8.75
CA SER A 34 2.57 -15.57 -7.41
C SER A 34 2.02 -14.40 -6.62
N GLU A 35 1.07 -14.68 -5.73
CA GLU A 35 0.61 -13.74 -4.71
C GLU A 35 1.85 -13.45 -3.85
N SER A 36 2.62 -12.44 -4.26
CA SER A 36 3.82 -12.03 -3.56
C SER A 36 3.38 -11.49 -2.21
N VAL A 37 3.52 -12.30 -1.17
CA VAL A 37 3.30 -11.85 0.21
C VAL A 37 4.24 -10.67 0.44
N LEU A 38 3.68 -9.49 0.66
CA LEU A 38 4.46 -8.29 0.94
C LEU A 38 5.24 -8.48 2.25
N ASP A 39 6.53 -8.15 2.23
CA ASP A 39 7.40 -8.20 3.40
C ASP A 39 7.27 -6.89 4.17
N TYR A 40 6.66 -6.94 5.36
CA TYR A 40 6.45 -5.80 6.24
C TYR A 40 7.30 -5.93 7.50
N VAL A 41 8.26 -5.02 7.67
CA VAL A 41 9.07 -4.92 8.89
C VAL A 41 8.71 -3.63 9.61
N GLN A 42 8.04 -3.75 10.76
CA GLN A 42 7.75 -2.59 11.61
C GLN A 42 9.04 -2.06 12.25
N VAL A 43 9.20 -0.73 12.27
CA VAL A 43 10.34 -0.03 12.87
C VAL A 43 9.87 1.04 13.85
N ASP A 44 10.78 1.53 14.70
CA ASP A 44 10.40 2.39 15.82
C ASP A 44 10.17 3.85 15.43
N SER A 45 10.80 4.32 14.35
CA SER A 45 10.71 5.73 13.93
C SER A 45 11.13 5.96 12.48
N PRO A 46 10.80 7.13 11.88
CA PRO A 46 11.25 7.52 10.54
C PRO A 46 12.77 7.58 10.37
N ASN A 47 13.56 7.73 11.46
CA ASN A 47 15.02 7.67 11.39
C ASN A 47 15.52 6.33 10.85
N SER A 48 14.73 5.27 11.01
CA SER A 48 15.05 3.92 10.51
C SER A 48 15.04 3.84 8.97
N PHE A 49 14.52 4.86 8.28
CA PHE A 49 14.54 4.96 6.82
C PHE A 49 15.84 5.57 6.25
N ALA A 50 16.79 5.98 7.11
CA ALA A 50 18.07 6.52 6.67
C ALA A 50 18.87 5.57 5.74
N PRO A 51 18.94 4.24 5.99
CA PRO A 51 19.61 3.31 5.07
C PRO A 51 18.99 3.25 3.66
N LEU A 52 17.72 3.66 3.50
CA LEU A 52 17.05 3.73 2.21
C LEU A 52 17.34 5.05 1.46
N GLY A 53 18.05 5.98 2.09
CA GLY A 53 18.27 7.34 1.57
C GLY A 53 17.02 8.23 1.60
N ILE A 54 16.01 7.88 2.41
CA ILE A 54 14.73 8.60 2.54
C ILE A 54 14.70 9.43 3.83
N GLY A 55 15.21 8.87 4.93
CA GLY A 55 15.26 9.54 6.23
C GLY A 55 13.88 9.93 6.78
N ILE A 56 13.81 11.03 7.52
CA ILE A 56 12.60 11.47 8.24
C ILE A 56 11.48 12.03 7.35
N THR A 57 11.68 12.09 6.03
CA THR A 57 10.74 12.69 5.06
C THR A 57 9.40 11.95 4.97
N VAL A 58 9.31 10.75 5.54
CA VAL A 58 8.11 9.91 5.63
C VAL A 58 7.64 9.82 7.08
N ALA A 59 7.55 10.96 7.79
CA ALA A 59 6.90 11.04 9.09
C ALA A 59 5.41 11.42 8.93
N PRO A 60 4.51 11.00 9.83
CA PRO A 60 3.17 11.57 9.93
C PRO A 60 3.21 13.10 10.05
N PRO A 61 2.14 13.81 9.63
CA PRO A 61 2.11 15.26 9.68
C PRO A 61 1.89 15.73 11.12
N GLU A 62 2.03 17.03 11.36
CA GLU A 62 1.59 17.63 12.62
C GLU A 62 0.11 17.27 12.87
N HIS A 63 -0.21 16.92 14.12
CA HIS A 63 -1.52 16.40 14.55
C HIS A 63 -1.94 15.04 13.95
N GLY A 64 -1.07 14.36 13.19
CA GLY A 64 -1.26 12.96 12.85
C GLY A 64 -1.26 12.08 14.10
N GLN A 65 -2.19 11.14 14.18
CA GLN A 65 -2.36 10.24 15.32
C GLN A 65 -2.07 8.80 14.94
N ASN A 66 -1.84 7.95 15.94
CA ASN A 66 -1.68 6.49 15.77
C ASN A 66 -0.60 6.10 14.74
N GLY A 67 0.47 6.90 14.66
CA GLY A 67 1.58 6.69 13.73
C GLY A 67 2.25 5.33 13.90
N LYS A 68 2.44 4.60 12.80
CA LYS A 68 3.27 3.39 12.73
C LYS A 68 4.17 3.45 11.51
N TYR A 69 5.32 2.80 11.59
CA TYR A 69 6.39 2.91 10.61
C TYR A 69 6.79 1.53 10.12
N PHE A 70 6.97 1.36 8.82
CA PHE A 70 7.33 0.09 8.21
C PHE A 70 8.38 0.27 7.12
N ILE A 71 9.25 -0.72 7.00
CA ILE A 71 10.03 -0.96 5.78
C ILE A 71 9.30 -2.08 5.02
N VAL A 72 8.80 -1.74 3.83
CA VAL A 72 8.05 -2.66 2.97
C VAL A 72 8.94 -3.14 1.83
N ASN A 73 8.98 -4.44 1.58
CA ASN A 73 9.79 -5.09 0.54
C ASN A 73 11.26 -4.65 0.54
N LYS A 74 11.79 -4.29 1.72
CA LYS A 74 13.16 -3.81 1.98
C LYS A 74 13.54 -2.47 1.34
N ASN A 75 12.70 -1.87 0.51
CA ASN A 75 13.05 -0.66 -0.27
C ASN A 75 11.99 0.45 -0.26
N ILE A 76 10.89 0.27 0.48
CA ILE A 76 9.83 1.27 0.61
C ILE A 76 9.75 1.69 2.09
N ALA A 77 9.88 2.98 2.34
CA ALA A 77 9.54 3.56 3.63
C ALA A 77 8.03 3.80 3.68
N GLU A 78 7.36 3.38 4.73
CA GLU A 78 5.91 3.57 4.92
C GLU A 78 5.61 4.11 6.32
N SER A 79 4.72 5.10 6.37
CA SER A 79 4.06 5.57 7.58
C SER A 79 2.55 5.45 7.44
N THR A 80 1.90 4.82 8.41
CA THR A 80 0.44 4.83 8.54
C THR A 80 0.03 5.75 9.69
N PHE A 81 -1.01 6.55 9.51
CA PHE A 81 -1.48 7.47 10.54
C PHE A 81 -2.94 7.84 10.31
N ASP A 82 -3.59 8.34 11.37
CA ASP A 82 -4.91 8.94 11.29
C ASP A 82 -4.81 10.46 11.24
N TYR A 83 -5.59 11.10 10.36
CA TYR A 83 -5.71 12.55 10.27
C TYR A 83 -7.13 12.94 9.87
N MET A 84 -7.73 13.90 10.59
CA MET A 84 -9.11 14.34 10.35
C MET A 84 -10.12 13.17 10.25
N ASN A 85 -9.99 12.17 11.13
CA ASN A 85 -10.80 10.94 11.19
C ASN A 85 -10.66 9.99 9.99
N ASN A 86 -9.64 10.16 9.15
CA ASN A 86 -9.34 9.27 8.04
C ASN A 86 -7.98 8.60 8.23
N ALA A 87 -7.87 7.33 7.84
CA ALA A 87 -6.61 6.60 7.83
C ALA A 87 -5.85 6.88 6.53
N TYR A 88 -4.56 7.17 6.66
CA TYR A 88 -3.66 7.47 5.57
C TYR A 88 -2.47 6.51 5.56
N VAL A 89 -1.94 6.28 4.36
CA VAL A 89 -0.68 5.61 4.14
C VAL A 89 0.23 6.53 3.33
N TYR A 90 1.38 6.89 3.89
CA TYR A 90 2.37 7.72 3.23
C TYR A 90 3.63 6.90 2.98
N ARG A 91 4.09 6.87 1.74
CA ARG A 91 5.20 6.02 1.32
C ARG A 91 6.22 6.79 0.51
N ALA A 92 7.47 6.32 0.54
CA ALA A 92 8.50 6.75 -0.38
C ALA A 92 9.41 5.61 -0.83
N SER A 93 9.92 5.71 -2.05
CA SER A 93 10.95 4.81 -2.58
C SER A 93 11.73 5.47 -3.72
N LYS A 94 12.96 5.01 -3.93
CA LYS A 94 13.73 5.30 -5.16
C LYS A 94 13.27 4.46 -6.35
N ASP A 95 12.51 3.40 -6.09
CA ASP A 95 11.94 2.52 -7.10
C ASP A 95 10.44 2.85 -7.29
N LYS A 96 10.14 3.57 -8.38
CA LYS A 96 8.77 3.95 -8.75
C LYS A 96 7.89 2.72 -8.98
N GLU A 97 8.42 1.68 -9.62
CA GLU A 97 7.65 0.49 -9.99
C GLU A 97 7.29 -0.33 -8.75
N ALA A 98 8.25 -0.53 -7.84
CA ALA A 98 7.99 -1.17 -6.56
C ALA A 98 6.93 -0.42 -5.76
N LEU A 99 7.01 0.92 -5.70
CA LEU A 99 6.03 1.76 -5.00
C LEU A 99 4.62 1.62 -5.59
N LEU A 100 4.50 1.71 -6.91
CA LEU A 100 3.19 1.67 -7.60
C LEU A 100 2.59 0.27 -7.67
N SER A 101 3.41 -0.78 -7.57
CA SER A 101 2.92 -2.17 -7.53
C SER A 101 1.96 -2.44 -6.36
N LEU A 102 2.04 -1.64 -5.28
CA LEU A 102 1.17 -1.74 -4.11
C LEU A 102 -0.29 -1.34 -4.38
N TYR A 103 -0.55 -0.59 -5.46
CA TYR A 103 -1.87 -0.05 -5.77
C TYR A 103 -2.66 -0.89 -6.80
N GLY A 104 -2.01 -1.90 -7.40
CA GLY A 104 -2.61 -2.71 -8.46
C GLY A 104 -3.06 -1.86 -9.66
N ASP A 105 -4.25 -2.11 -10.18
CA ASP A 105 -4.84 -1.33 -11.27
C ASP A 105 -5.35 0.02 -10.75
N TYR A 106 -4.85 1.11 -11.35
CA TYR A 106 -5.29 2.48 -11.07
C TYR A 106 -5.37 3.32 -12.35
N GLN A 107 -6.08 4.44 -12.25
CA GLN A 107 -6.23 5.42 -13.33
C GLN A 107 -5.81 6.80 -12.82
N ASN A 108 -5.10 7.54 -13.68
CA ASN A 108 -4.78 8.94 -13.41
C ASN A 108 -6.01 9.81 -13.71
N ASN A 109 -6.41 10.64 -12.75
CA ASN A 109 -7.44 11.65 -12.96
C ASN A 109 -6.78 13.00 -13.26
N THR A 110 -6.46 13.22 -14.52
CA THR A 110 -5.71 14.41 -14.98
C THR A 110 -6.37 15.74 -14.60
N ASN A 111 -7.69 15.76 -14.41
CA ASN A 111 -8.41 16.97 -14.01
C ASN A 111 -8.18 17.37 -12.55
N LYS A 112 -7.64 16.46 -11.73
CA LYS A 112 -7.28 16.68 -10.32
C LYS A 112 -5.77 16.75 -10.08
N ASN A 113 -4.95 16.57 -11.12
CA ASN A 113 -3.52 16.83 -11.02
C ASN A 113 -3.31 18.33 -10.69
N PHE A 114 -2.28 18.62 -9.91
CA PHE A 114 -1.95 19.99 -9.54
C PHE A 114 -0.44 20.16 -9.41
N THR A 115 0.02 21.41 -9.49
CA THR A 115 1.42 21.77 -9.27
C THR A 115 1.50 22.54 -7.96
N GLU A 116 2.35 22.09 -7.03
CA GLU A 116 2.67 22.84 -5.82
C GLU A 116 3.36 24.17 -6.20
N ASN A 117 3.04 25.26 -5.50
CA ASN A 117 3.38 26.61 -5.94
C ASN A 117 4.82 27.04 -5.62
N GLU A 118 5.38 26.66 -4.47
CA GLU A 118 6.67 27.11 -3.96
C GLU A 118 7.83 26.42 -4.71
N TYR A 119 7.77 25.11 -4.84
CA TYR A 119 8.81 24.26 -5.42
C TYR A 119 8.49 23.79 -6.84
N LYS A 120 7.30 24.14 -7.36
CA LYS A 120 6.86 23.78 -8.72
C LYS A 120 6.90 22.26 -8.97
N ILE A 121 6.47 21.49 -7.98
CA ILE A 121 6.40 20.03 -8.06
C ILE A 121 5.02 19.62 -8.59
N ASP A 122 5.02 18.87 -9.68
CA ASP A 122 3.79 18.28 -10.21
C ASP A 122 3.36 17.08 -9.35
N VAL A 123 2.07 17.05 -9.02
CA VAL A 123 1.43 16.01 -8.23
C VAL A 123 0.34 15.36 -9.09
N GLU A 124 0.52 14.07 -9.33
CA GLU A 124 -0.44 13.22 -10.01
C GLU A 124 -1.51 12.75 -9.03
N TYR A 125 -2.78 12.88 -9.40
CA TYR A 125 -3.91 12.34 -8.64
C TYR A 125 -4.39 11.04 -9.32
N ASN A 126 -4.51 9.97 -8.54
CA ASN A 126 -4.84 8.64 -9.04
C ASN A 126 -5.95 7.98 -8.20
N VAL A 127 -6.72 7.09 -8.83
CA VAL A 127 -7.77 6.31 -8.18
C VAL A 127 -7.61 4.84 -8.57
N THR A 128 -7.59 3.95 -7.58
CA THR A 128 -7.53 2.51 -7.81
C THR A 128 -8.91 1.93 -8.16
N SER A 129 -8.93 0.72 -8.71
CA SER A 129 -10.18 -0.03 -8.93
C SER A 129 -11.00 -0.28 -7.65
N LEU A 130 -10.37 -0.21 -6.48
CA LEU A 130 -11.00 -0.37 -5.16
C LEU A 130 -11.41 0.96 -4.52
N ASN A 131 -11.39 2.05 -5.30
CA ASN A 131 -11.74 3.40 -4.90
C ASN A 131 -10.82 3.97 -3.79
N GLU A 132 -9.58 3.47 -3.69
CA GLU A 132 -8.53 4.16 -2.95
C GLU A 132 -8.01 5.32 -3.80
N LYS A 133 -7.84 6.49 -3.18
CA LYS A 133 -7.30 7.68 -3.83
C LYS A 133 -5.88 7.85 -3.36
N PHE A 134 -4.98 8.18 -4.29
CA PHE A 134 -3.61 8.49 -3.93
C PHE A 134 -3.04 9.59 -4.81
N THR A 135 -2.15 10.37 -4.21
CA THR A 135 -1.31 11.32 -4.93
C THR A 135 0.08 10.72 -5.12
N LEU A 136 0.74 11.09 -6.22
CA LEU A 136 2.11 10.67 -6.55
C LEU A 136 2.90 11.91 -6.96
N TRP A 137 4.09 12.07 -6.38
CA TRP A 137 5.03 13.12 -6.79
C TRP A 137 6.47 12.62 -6.66
N LYS A 138 7.40 13.42 -7.19
CA LYS A 138 8.83 13.11 -7.18
C LYS A 138 9.62 14.32 -6.68
N VAL A 139 10.57 14.07 -5.79
CA VAL A 139 11.59 15.05 -5.39
C VAL A 139 12.95 14.37 -5.52
N ASP A 140 13.87 14.96 -6.28
CA ASP A 140 15.15 14.37 -6.68
C ASP A 140 14.99 12.98 -7.31
N ASP A 141 15.54 11.92 -6.71
CA ASP A 141 15.42 10.53 -7.15
C ASP A 141 14.37 9.72 -6.36
N ILE A 142 13.60 10.36 -5.49
CA ILE A 142 12.63 9.70 -4.60
C ILE A 142 11.21 10.00 -5.05
N TYR A 143 10.42 8.94 -5.17
CA TYR A 143 8.99 8.96 -5.45
C TYR A 143 8.23 8.83 -4.15
N TYR A 144 7.14 9.58 -4.02
CA TYR A 144 6.32 9.65 -2.83
C TYR A 144 4.85 9.41 -3.20
N THR A 145 4.14 8.68 -2.34
CA THR A 145 2.69 8.52 -2.46
C THR A 145 1.99 8.75 -1.14
N LEU A 146 0.92 9.53 -1.14
CA LEU A 146 -0.02 9.62 -0.02
C LEU A 146 -1.34 9.03 -0.48
N SER A 147 -1.86 8.03 0.25
CA SER A 147 -3.11 7.38 -0.10
C SER A 147 -4.08 7.28 1.07
N ALA A 148 -5.36 7.24 0.72
CA ALA A 148 -6.45 7.03 1.65
C ALA A 148 -7.70 6.50 0.95
N LYS A 149 -8.50 5.72 1.68
CA LYS A 149 -9.80 5.24 1.22
C LYS A 149 -10.90 6.13 1.80
N ILE A 150 -11.17 7.23 1.11
CA ILE A 150 -12.02 8.34 1.59
C ILE A 150 -13.06 8.75 0.54
N GLU A 151 -14.18 9.33 0.96
CA GLU A 151 -15.20 9.88 0.05
C GLU A 151 -14.84 11.30 -0.41
N ASP A 152 -14.57 12.21 0.53
CA ASP A 152 -14.04 13.56 0.28
C ASP A 152 -12.51 13.51 0.24
N ASP A 153 -11.90 14.16 -0.75
CA ASP A 153 -10.46 14.16 -1.00
C ASP A 153 -9.77 15.52 -0.81
N LYS A 154 -10.49 16.48 -0.22
CA LYS A 154 -9.94 17.80 0.12
C LYS A 154 -8.69 17.68 1.02
N ASP A 155 -8.76 16.86 2.06
CA ASP A 155 -7.65 16.70 3.00
C ASP A 155 -6.46 15.97 2.38
N LEU A 156 -6.71 15.02 1.46
CA LEU A 156 -5.65 14.34 0.70
C LEU A 156 -4.82 15.35 -0.11
N THR A 157 -5.50 16.28 -0.78
CA THR A 157 -4.84 17.32 -1.59
C THR A 157 -4.03 18.28 -0.70
N ASN A 158 -4.63 18.76 0.39
CA ASN A 158 -3.97 19.67 1.33
C ASN A 158 -2.75 19.02 2.01
N LEU A 159 -2.87 17.76 2.45
CA LEU A 159 -1.76 17.01 3.03
C LEU A 159 -0.64 16.75 2.02
N SER A 160 -0.98 16.49 0.76
CA SER A 160 0.03 16.31 -0.29
C SER A 160 0.88 17.57 -0.47
N VAL A 161 0.25 18.75 -0.50
CA VAL A 161 0.98 20.04 -0.54
C VAL A 161 1.87 20.22 0.69
N LEU A 162 1.35 19.92 1.89
CA LEU A 162 2.14 19.99 3.13
C LEU A 162 3.38 19.09 3.07
N TYR A 163 3.24 17.85 2.57
CA TYR A 163 4.35 16.93 2.46
C TYR A 163 5.40 17.36 1.44
N VAL A 164 4.97 17.79 0.25
CA VAL A 164 5.87 18.33 -0.79
C VAL A 164 6.76 19.43 -0.20
N ASN A 165 6.16 20.35 0.56
CA ASN A 165 6.87 21.46 1.19
C ASN A 165 7.80 20.99 2.33
N SER A 166 7.36 20.04 3.15
CA SER A 166 8.15 19.52 4.28
C SER A 166 9.45 18.83 3.84
N ILE A 167 9.44 18.14 2.69
CA ILE A 167 10.64 17.45 2.15
C ILE A 167 11.78 18.45 1.90
N HIS A 168 11.45 19.67 1.51
CA HIS A 168 12.43 20.71 1.19
C HIS A 168 12.95 21.42 2.45
N TRP A 169 12.16 21.49 3.53
CA TRP A 169 12.61 22.05 4.81
C TRP A 169 13.68 21.20 5.47
N HIS A 170 13.60 19.87 5.35
CA HIS A 170 14.58 18.96 5.92
C HIS A 170 15.92 18.87 5.15
N LYS A 171 16.07 19.61 4.03
CA LYS A 171 17.29 19.66 3.22
C LYS A 171 18.14 20.92 3.45
N LYS A 172 17.65 21.90 4.22
CA LYS A 172 18.41 23.10 4.61
C LYS A 172 19.13 22.88 5.92
#